data_AF-A0A285FNQ6-F1
#
_entry.id   AF-A0A285FNQ6-F1
#
_cell.length_a   1.000
_cell.length_b   1.000
_cell.length_c   1.000
_cell.angle_alpha   90.00
_cell.angle_beta   90.00
_cell.angle_gamma   90.00
#
_symmetry.space_group_name_H-M   'P 1'
#
loop_
_entity.id
_entity.type
_entity.pdbx_description
1 polymer ?
#
loop_
_entity_poly.entity_id
_entity_poly.type
_entity_poly.pdbx_seq_one_letter_code
_entity_poly.pdbx_strand_id
1 'polypeptide(L)'
;MEYILFAVGLVVIMISLFLTYRSQQDNDDYYLATEMLSEIRNLKEELEDEINSIVGSNDFGQLLNHKLDNGRYKEEIIILKDRVEKLIDKVEKVDIKMDILDENIKNINLLNSQTNTKPTLNPTNGNPAYQQIKRLKEEGLSMAEIAKKMNMGSREVELIYKFNNRREN
;
A
#
# COMPACT_ATOMS: atom_id res chain seq x y z
N MET A 1 108.63 8.03 0.26
CA MET A 1 108.01 9.15 -0.49
C MET A 1 107.06 8.63 -1.57
N GLU A 2 107.47 7.65 -2.39
CA GLU A 2 106.65 7.10 -3.49
C GLU A 2 105.32 6.47 -3.03
N TYR A 3 105.32 5.70 -1.94
CA TYR A 3 104.09 5.07 -1.41
C TYR A 3 103.05 6.08 -0.89
N ILE A 4 103.50 7.23 -0.40
CA ILE A 4 102.60 8.29 0.09
C ILE A 4 101.90 8.94 -1.10
N LEU A 5 102.62 9.17 -2.20
CA LEU A 5 102.04 9.73 -3.43
C LEU A 5 101.00 8.78 -4.04
N PHE A 6 101.27 7.46 -4.01
CA PHE A 6 100.34 6.44 -4.48
C PHE A 6 99.06 6.38 -3.62
N ALA A 7 99.20 6.43 -2.30
CA ALA A 7 98.05 6.44 -1.39
C ALA A 7 97.17 7.69 -1.60
N VAL A 8 97.79 8.86 -1.78
CA VAL A 8 97.06 10.11 -2.06
C VAL A 8 96.32 10.02 -3.41
N GLY A 9 96.96 9.47 -4.45
CA GLY A 9 96.31 9.25 -5.74
C GLY A 9 95.09 8.34 -5.66
N LEU A 10 95.16 7.26 -4.88
CA LEU A 10 94.05 6.33 -4.70
C LEU A 10 92.87 6.99 -3.95
N VAL A 11 93.16 7.80 -2.94
CA VAL A 11 92.13 8.57 -2.22
C VAL A 11 91.43 9.57 -3.13
N VAL A 12 92.16 10.28 -4.00
CA VAL A 12 91.56 11.20 -4.97
C VAL A 12 90.65 10.46 -5.94
N ILE A 13 91.08 9.31 -6.47
CA ILE A 13 90.25 8.47 -7.36
C ILE A 13 88.96 8.03 -6.66
N MET A 14 89.05 7.58 -5.40
CA MET A 14 87.89 7.17 -4.61
C MET A 14 86.92 8.33 -4.36
N ILE A 15 87.42 9.52 -4.05
CA ILE A 15 86.59 10.72 -3.86
C ILE A 15 85.91 11.13 -5.18
N SER A 16 86.64 11.10 -6.30
CA SER A 16 86.08 11.40 -7.63
C SER A 16 84.98 10.40 -8.03
N LEU A 17 85.19 9.12 -7.79
CA LEU A 17 84.18 8.07 -7.99
C LEU A 17 82.96 8.28 -7.09
N PHE A 18 83.18 8.59 -5.81
CA PHE A 18 82.10 8.85 -4.87
C PHE A 18 81.27 10.08 -5.25
N LEU A 19 81.91 11.17 -5.67
CA LEU A 19 81.23 12.38 -6.14
C LEU A 19 80.47 12.12 -7.44
N THR A 20 81.04 11.35 -8.36
CA THR A 20 80.41 11.01 -9.64
C THR A 20 79.19 10.12 -9.41
N TYR A 21 79.31 9.11 -8.54
CA TYR A 21 78.21 8.23 -8.16
C TYR A 21 77.06 9.02 -7.51
N ARG A 22 77.38 9.89 -6.54
CA ARG A 22 76.38 10.73 -5.89
C ARG A 22 75.71 11.71 -6.87
N SER A 23 76.47 12.29 -7.79
CA SER A 23 75.93 13.20 -8.80
C SER A 23 75.03 12.48 -9.82
N GLN A 24 75.26 11.21 -10.12
CA GLN A 24 74.35 10.43 -10.99
C GLN A 24 73.03 10.15 -10.27
N GLN A 25 73.08 9.78 -8.99
CA GLN A 25 71.88 9.49 -8.20
C GLN A 25 70.96 10.71 -8.04
N ASP A 26 71.52 11.90 -7.77
CA ASP A 26 70.73 13.14 -7.66
C ASP A 26 70.14 13.59 -9.03
N ASN A 27 70.79 13.25 -10.14
CA ASN A 27 70.28 13.57 -11.48
C ASN A 27 69.14 12.62 -11.90
N ASP A 28 69.25 11.32 -11.63
CA ASP A 28 68.24 10.33 -12.00
C ASP A 28 66.90 10.59 -11.30
N ASP A 29 66.92 10.97 -10.02
CA ASP A 29 65.73 11.37 -9.28
C ASP A 29 65.11 12.67 -9.84
N TYR A 30 65.93 13.60 -10.34
CA TYR A 30 65.45 14.82 -10.99
C TYR A 30 64.80 14.54 -12.35
N TYR A 31 65.35 13.62 -13.14
CA TYR A 31 64.76 13.19 -14.40
C TYR A 31 63.44 12.45 -14.18
N LEU A 32 63.39 11.51 -13.22
CA LEU A 32 62.17 10.81 -12.83
C LEU A 32 61.09 11.77 -12.33
N ALA A 33 61.44 12.72 -11.47
CA ALA A 33 60.48 13.72 -10.99
C ALA A 33 59.95 14.60 -12.13
N THR A 34 60.81 14.97 -13.08
CA THR A 34 60.42 15.79 -14.24
C THR A 34 59.54 15.02 -15.22
N GLU A 35 59.83 13.74 -15.45
CA GLU A 35 59.04 12.84 -16.30
C GLU A 35 57.67 12.56 -15.66
N MET A 36 57.62 12.26 -14.37
CA MET A 36 56.36 12.10 -13.62
C MET A 36 55.55 13.40 -13.60
N LEU A 37 56.19 14.57 -13.46
CA LEU A 37 55.49 15.86 -13.56
C LEU A 37 54.93 16.11 -14.96
N SER A 38 55.64 15.69 -16.01
CA SER A 38 55.16 15.77 -17.39
C SER A 38 53.99 14.83 -17.62
N GLU A 39 54.04 13.60 -17.12
CA GLU A 39 52.93 12.65 -17.18
C GLU A 39 51.71 13.16 -16.41
N ILE A 40 51.89 13.68 -15.19
CA ILE A 40 50.80 14.29 -14.41
C ILE A 40 50.18 15.48 -15.16
N ARG A 41 51.01 16.30 -15.83
CA ARG A 41 50.51 17.42 -16.62
C ARG A 41 49.73 16.96 -17.84
N ASN A 42 50.22 15.95 -18.56
CA ASN A 42 49.51 15.35 -19.70
C ASN A 42 48.19 14.71 -19.26
N LEU A 43 48.20 13.96 -18.16
CA LEU A 43 46.99 13.34 -17.60
C LEU A 43 45.96 14.39 -17.18
N LYS A 44 46.43 15.51 -16.61
CA LYS A 44 45.59 16.64 -16.26
C LYS A 44 44.98 17.29 -17.51
N GLU A 45 45.76 17.48 -18.56
CA GLU A 45 45.30 18.07 -19.82
C GLU A 45 44.28 17.15 -20.52
N GLU A 46 44.52 15.84 -20.53
CA GLU A 46 43.58 14.83 -21.06
C GLU A 46 42.27 14.79 -20.26
N LEU A 47 42.33 14.84 -18.93
CA LEU A 47 41.14 14.96 -18.07
C LEU A 47 40.40 16.29 -18.28
N GLU A 48 41.12 17.39 -18.47
CA GLU A 48 40.53 18.70 -18.70
C GLU A 48 39.86 18.77 -20.08
N ASP A 49 40.44 18.15 -21.10
CA ASP A 49 39.82 17.97 -22.42
C ASP A 49 38.62 17.02 -22.38
N GLU A 50 38.69 15.92 -21.62
CA GLU A 50 37.56 15.01 -21.44
C GLU A 50 36.42 15.70 -20.69
N ILE A 51 36.72 16.42 -19.61
CA ILE A 51 35.73 17.23 -18.86
C ILE A 51 35.17 18.34 -19.74
N ASN A 52 35.99 19.05 -20.52
CA ASN A 52 35.52 20.08 -21.44
C ASN A 52 34.71 19.48 -22.61
N SER A 53 34.99 18.25 -23.02
CA SER A 53 34.16 17.52 -23.99
C SER A 53 32.81 17.16 -23.38
N ILE A 54 32.77 16.73 -22.11
CA ILE A 54 31.56 16.36 -21.39
C ILE A 54 30.71 17.58 -21.01
N VAL A 55 31.34 18.66 -20.56
CA VAL A 55 30.70 19.91 -20.14
C VAL A 55 30.36 20.79 -21.34
N GLY A 56 31.21 20.80 -22.37
CA GLY A 56 30.98 21.49 -23.64
C GLY A 56 29.98 20.77 -24.55
N SER A 57 29.84 19.45 -24.41
CA SER A 57 28.65 18.76 -24.87
C SER A 57 27.51 19.17 -23.94
N ASN A 58 26.52 19.89 -24.46
CA ASN A 58 25.29 20.24 -23.76
C ASN A 58 24.50 19.01 -23.24
N ASP A 59 25.07 17.82 -23.21
CA ASP A 59 24.45 16.54 -22.93
C ASP A 59 24.12 16.39 -21.45
N PHE A 60 24.96 16.84 -20.51
CA PHE A 60 24.61 16.73 -19.09
C PHE A 60 23.46 17.69 -18.70
N GLY A 61 23.49 18.92 -19.21
CA GLY A 61 22.42 19.90 -19.01
C GLY A 61 21.13 19.51 -19.74
N GLN A 62 21.23 18.96 -20.94
CA GLN A 62 20.08 18.41 -21.68
C GLN A 62 19.54 17.13 -21.05
N LEU A 63 20.38 16.29 -20.45
CA LEU A 63 19.96 15.04 -19.80
C LEU A 63 19.34 15.32 -18.42
N LEU A 64 19.83 16.34 -17.71
CA LEU A 64 19.15 16.91 -16.54
C LEU A 64 17.82 17.55 -16.92
N ASN A 65 17.78 18.40 -17.95
CA ASN A 65 16.54 19.02 -18.43
C ASN A 65 15.56 17.98 -18.99
N HIS A 66 15.99 16.96 -19.72
CA HIS A 66 15.13 15.87 -20.20
C HIS A 66 14.56 15.03 -19.05
N LYS A 67 15.32 14.85 -17.95
CA LYS A 67 14.79 14.22 -16.73
C LYS A 67 13.81 15.14 -15.98
N LEU A 68 14.04 16.45 -15.96
CA LEU A 68 13.21 17.43 -15.27
C LEU A 68 11.94 17.81 -16.05
N ASP A 69 12.02 17.83 -17.38
CA ASP A 69 11.01 18.25 -18.35
C ASP A 69 10.12 17.08 -18.82
N ASN A 70 10.18 15.95 -18.09
CA ASN A 70 9.17 14.91 -18.17
C ASN A 70 7.86 15.41 -17.52
N GLY A 71 7.14 16.27 -18.25
CA GLY A 71 5.75 16.63 -17.97
C GLY A 71 4.84 15.42 -17.75
N ARG A 72 5.24 14.24 -18.24
CA ARG A 72 4.60 12.95 -17.97
C ARG A 72 4.53 12.60 -16.49
N TYR A 73 5.56 12.88 -15.69
CA TYR A 73 5.48 12.59 -14.24
C TYR A 73 4.56 13.57 -13.53
N LYS A 74 4.52 14.84 -13.93
CA LYS A 74 3.52 15.79 -13.39
C LYS A 74 2.11 15.39 -13.78
N GLU A 75 1.90 14.97 -15.02
CA GLU A 75 0.60 14.54 -15.52
C GLU A 75 0.15 13.22 -14.86
N GLU A 76 1.05 12.26 -14.70
CA GLU A 76 0.80 11.01 -13.96
C GLU A 76 0.52 11.27 -12.48
N ILE A 77 1.22 12.22 -11.84
CA ILE A 77 0.95 12.64 -10.46
C ILE A 77 -0.40 13.34 -10.35
N ILE A 78 -0.78 14.19 -11.31
CA ILE A 78 -2.09 14.86 -11.35
C ILE A 78 -3.21 13.82 -11.55
N ILE A 79 -3.03 12.87 -12.47
CA ILE A 79 -3.97 11.77 -12.70
C ILE A 79 -4.08 10.88 -11.47
N LEU A 80 -2.96 10.58 -10.81
CA LEU A 80 -2.94 9.78 -9.60
C LEU A 80 -3.64 10.51 -8.45
N LYS A 81 -3.43 11.82 -8.30
CA LYS A 81 -4.12 12.66 -7.33
C LYS A 81 -5.64 12.65 -7.58
N ASP A 82 -6.09 12.85 -8.82
CA ASP A 82 -7.51 12.81 -9.19
C ASP A 82 -8.15 11.43 -8.94
N ARG A 83 -7.41 10.34 -9.19
CA ARG A 83 -7.88 8.98 -8.87
C ARG A 83 -7.98 8.73 -7.37
N VAL A 84 -7.04 9.23 -6.59
CA VAL A 84 -7.05 9.13 -5.12
C VAL A 84 -8.22 9.94 -4.55
N GLU A 85 -8.44 11.15 -5.04
CA GLU A 85 -9.54 12.02 -4.62
C GLU A 85 -10.90 11.37 -4.94
N LYS A 86 -11.07 10.80 -6.14
CA LYS A 86 -12.25 9.99 -6.48
C LYS A 86 -12.42 8.74 -5.62
N LEU A 87 -11.33 8.16 -5.13
CA LEU A 87 -11.37 7.02 -4.22
C LEU A 87 -11.86 7.46 -2.84
N ILE A 88 -11.34 8.60 -2.35
CA ILE A 88 -11.76 9.21 -1.08
C ILE A 88 -13.25 9.51 -1.12
N ASP A 89 -13.74 10.17 -2.18
CA ASP A 89 -15.18 10.45 -2.38
C ASP A 89 -16.03 9.19 -2.40
N LYS A 90 -15.53 8.10 -2.99
CA LYS A 90 -16.24 6.82 -3.03
C LYS A 90 -16.28 6.16 -1.65
N VAL A 91 -15.18 6.23 -0.91
CA VAL A 91 -15.09 5.69 0.45
C VAL A 91 -16.00 6.48 1.39
N GLU A 92 -16.01 7.80 1.30
CA GLU A 92 -16.92 8.66 2.08
C GLU A 92 -18.39 8.35 1.77
N LYS A 93 -18.74 8.14 0.50
CA LYS A 93 -20.09 7.69 0.12
C LYS A 93 -20.43 6.29 0.62
N VAL A 94 -19.45 5.41 0.76
CA VAL A 94 -19.65 4.09 1.36
C VAL A 94 -19.85 4.22 2.87
N ASP A 95 -19.09 5.07 3.54
CA ASP A 95 -19.22 5.36 4.97
C ASP A 95 -20.61 5.91 5.30
N ILE A 96 -21.06 6.93 4.55
CA ILE A 96 -22.42 7.48 4.67
C ILE A 96 -23.49 6.41 4.43
N LYS A 97 -23.29 5.53 3.45
CA LYS A 97 -24.22 4.41 3.20
C LYS A 97 -24.19 3.38 4.32
N MET A 98 -23.04 3.15 4.93
CA MET A 98 -22.86 2.25 6.07
C MET A 98 -23.59 2.81 7.29
N ASP A 99 -23.47 4.11 7.56
CA ASP A 99 -24.17 4.81 8.63
C ASP A 99 -25.68 4.76 8.46
N ILE A 100 -26.18 5.01 7.24
CA ILE A 100 -27.61 4.87 6.91
C ILE A 100 -28.07 3.41 7.10
N LEU A 101 -27.23 2.43 6.77
CA LEU A 101 -27.55 1.02 6.95
C LEU A 101 -27.58 0.65 8.45
N ASP A 102 -26.64 1.16 9.24
CA ASP A 102 -26.57 0.95 10.68
C ASP A 102 -27.75 1.62 11.41
N GLU A 103 -28.14 2.82 10.98
CA GLU A 103 -29.35 3.50 11.46
C GLU A 103 -30.61 2.71 11.08
N ASN A 104 -30.70 2.21 9.85
CA ASN A 104 -31.81 1.37 9.42
C ASN A 104 -31.86 0.04 10.18
N ILE A 105 -30.72 -0.59 10.47
CA ILE A 105 -30.64 -1.81 11.29
C ILE A 105 -31.06 -1.51 12.74
N LYS A 106 -30.63 -0.38 13.31
CA LYS A 106 -31.08 0.07 14.63
C LYS A 106 -32.58 0.31 14.65
N ASN A 107 -33.15 0.95 13.63
CA ASN A 107 -34.58 1.18 13.50
C ASN A 107 -35.37 -0.12 13.30
N ILE A 108 -34.85 -1.08 12.51
CA ILE A 108 -35.45 -2.42 12.35
C ILE A 108 -35.38 -3.19 13.68
N ASN A 109 -34.29 -3.08 14.44
CA ASN A 109 -34.17 -3.69 15.76
C ASN A 109 -35.07 -3.01 16.79
N LEU A 110 -35.29 -1.70 16.70
CA LEU A 110 -36.24 -0.94 17.51
C LEU A 110 -37.68 -1.32 17.18
N LEU A 111 -38.02 -1.45 15.90
CA LEU A 111 -39.30 -1.99 15.46
C LEU A 111 -39.47 -3.43 15.94
N ASN A 112 -38.43 -4.27 15.82
CA ASN A 112 -38.45 -5.64 16.29
C ASN A 112 -38.53 -5.74 17.81
N SER A 113 -38.00 -4.79 18.58
CA SER A 113 -38.15 -4.76 20.04
C SER A 113 -39.47 -4.13 20.49
N GLN A 114 -40.10 -3.29 19.67
CA GLN A 114 -41.50 -2.90 19.84
C GLN A 114 -42.45 -4.05 19.46
N THR A 115 -42.16 -4.86 18.45
CA THR A 115 -42.95 -6.06 18.09
C THR A 115 -42.59 -7.31 18.90
N ASN A 116 -41.45 -7.31 19.61
CA ASN A 116 -41.06 -8.28 20.62
C ASN A 116 -41.32 -7.79 22.05
N THR A 117 -42.14 -6.75 22.22
CA THR A 117 -43.03 -6.80 23.37
C THR A 117 -43.87 -8.05 23.17
N LYS A 118 -43.52 -9.11 23.92
CA LYS A 118 -44.44 -10.23 24.14
C LYS A 118 -45.80 -9.59 24.30
N PRO A 119 -46.81 -9.96 23.50
CA PRO A 119 -48.16 -9.66 23.93
C PRO A 119 -48.22 -10.32 25.30
N THR A 120 -48.39 -9.54 26.36
CA THR A 120 -49.02 -10.05 27.57
C THR A 120 -50.44 -10.36 27.13
N LEU A 121 -50.58 -11.47 26.40
CA LEU A 121 -51.84 -12.09 26.04
C LEU A 121 -52.38 -12.51 27.39
N ASN A 122 -53.25 -11.66 27.95
CA ASN A 122 -54.17 -12.07 28.98
C ASN A 122 -54.66 -13.48 28.64
N PRO A 123 -54.50 -14.47 29.53
CA PRO A 123 -54.90 -15.85 29.28
C PRO A 123 -56.43 -16.04 29.27
N THR A 124 -57.18 -14.98 28.97
CA THR A 124 -58.63 -14.90 29.07
C THR A 124 -59.18 -14.12 27.88
N ASN A 125 -59.00 -14.66 26.69
CA ASN A 125 -60.03 -14.53 25.66
C ASN A 125 -59.93 -15.71 24.70
N GLY A 126 -60.74 -16.73 24.96
CA GLY A 126 -60.92 -17.84 24.03
C GLY A 126 -61.36 -17.28 22.70
N ASN A 127 -60.60 -17.56 21.65
CA ASN A 127 -60.94 -17.11 20.30
C ASN A 127 -62.37 -17.64 19.98
N PRO A 128 -63.36 -16.76 19.77
CA PRO A 128 -64.74 -17.19 19.56
C PRO A 128 -64.90 -18.06 18.31
N ALA A 129 -64.05 -17.85 17.29
CA ALA A 129 -64.02 -18.70 16.11
C ALA A 129 -63.51 -20.11 16.46
N TYR A 130 -62.51 -20.25 17.34
CA TYR A 130 -62.05 -21.56 17.79
C TYR A 130 -63.12 -22.33 18.57
N GLN A 131 -63.86 -21.67 19.46
CA GLN A 131 -64.94 -22.31 20.22
C GLN A 131 -66.05 -22.82 19.29
N GLN A 132 -66.40 -22.06 18.25
CA GLN A 132 -67.38 -22.49 17.25
C GLN A 132 -66.86 -23.66 16.42
N ILE A 133 -65.60 -23.60 15.94
CA ILE A 133 -64.97 -24.70 15.19
C ILE A 133 -64.90 -25.97 16.06
N LYS A 134 -64.55 -25.84 17.34
CA LYS A 134 -64.47 -26.96 18.29
C LYS A 134 -65.83 -27.64 18.49
N ARG A 135 -66.90 -26.86 18.73
CA ARG A 135 -68.27 -27.40 18.83
C ARG A 135 -68.71 -28.12 17.56
N LEU A 136 -68.51 -27.51 16.39
CA LEU A 136 -68.87 -28.12 15.11
C LEU A 136 -68.04 -29.38 14.82
N LYS A 137 -66.80 -29.43 15.32
CA LYS A 137 -65.95 -30.62 15.21
C LYS A 137 -66.38 -31.74 16.15
N GLU A 138 -66.83 -31.40 17.36
CA GLU A 138 -67.44 -32.32 18.33
C GLU A 138 -68.79 -32.87 17.83
N GLU A 139 -69.54 -32.07 17.06
CA GLU A 139 -70.75 -32.49 16.32
C GLU A 139 -70.43 -33.44 15.14
N GLY A 140 -69.16 -33.72 14.86
CA GLY A 140 -68.72 -34.69 13.85
C GLY A 140 -68.51 -34.12 12.44
N LEU A 141 -68.63 -32.80 12.23
CA LEU A 141 -68.47 -32.21 10.91
C LEU A 141 -67.00 -32.24 10.43
N SER A 142 -66.83 -32.34 9.12
CA SER A 142 -65.53 -32.21 8.47
C SER A 142 -65.10 -30.74 8.39
N MET A 143 -63.79 -30.49 8.30
CA MET A 143 -63.26 -29.11 8.21
C MET A 143 -63.78 -28.34 6.98
N ALA A 144 -64.10 -29.05 5.90
CA ALA A 144 -64.70 -28.45 4.70
C ALA A 144 -66.15 -28.01 4.93
N GLU A 145 -66.92 -28.76 5.71
CA GLU A 145 -68.31 -28.40 6.06
C GLU A 145 -68.34 -27.26 7.08
N ILE A 146 -67.41 -27.27 8.04
CA ILE A 146 -67.22 -26.17 9.00
C ILE A 146 -66.88 -24.89 8.25
N ALA A 147 -65.96 -24.95 7.28
CA ALA A 147 -65.58 -23.82 6.43
C ALA A 147 -66.77 -23.24 5.67
N LYS A 148 -67.62 -24.08 5.08
CA LYS A 148 -68.86 -23.65 4.42
C LYS A 148 -69.85 -23.02 5.39
N LYS A 149 -70.02 -23.62 6.57
CA LYS A 149 -70.96 -23.15 7.61
C LYS A 149 -70.53 -21.81 8.23
N MET A 150 -69.22 -21.57 8.32
CA MET A 150 -68.64 -20.36 8.89
C MET A 150 -68.27 -19.30 7.84
N ASN A 151 -68.51 -19.56 6.55
CA ASN A 151 -68.09 -18.72 5.44
C ASN A 151 -66.59 -18.36 5.50
N MET A 152 -65.74 -19.36 5.78
CA MET A 152 -64.28 -19.23 5.91
C MET A 152 -63.57 -20.15 4.92
N GLY A 153 -62.29 -19.88 4.64
CA GLY A 153 -61.45 -20.80 3.89
C GLY A 153 -61.19 -22.10 4.68
N SER A 154 -61.21 -23.25 4.02
CA SER A 154 -60.90 -24.54 4.66
C SER A 154 -59.54 -24.55 5.35
N ARG A 155 -58.56 -23.88 4.75
CA ARG A 155 -57.22 -23.70 5.31
C ARG A 155 -57.19 -22.77 6.52
N GLU A 156 -58.07 -21.78 6.57
CA GLU A 156 -58.18 -20.84 7.69
C GLU A 156 -58.77 -21.55 8.92
N VAL A 157 -59.84 -22.32 8.73
CA VAL A 157 -60.45 -23.15 9.78
C VAL A 157 -59.43 -24.12 10.37
N GLU A 158 -58.65 -24.78 9.52
CA GLU A 158 -57.62 -25.73 9.94
C GLU A 158 -56.51 -25.05 10.76
N LEU A 159 -56.06 -23.86 10.34
CA LEU A 159 -55.06 -23.08 11.06
C LEU A 159 -55.57 -22.63 12.43
N ILE A 160 -56.80 -22.11 12.50
CA ILE A 160 -57.43 -21.68 13.76
C ILE A 160 -57.55 -22.86 14.73
N TYR A 161 -57.97 -24.02 14.24
CA TYR A 161 -58.09 -25.23 15.06
C TYR A 161 -56.71 -25.72 15.55
N LYS A 162 -55.73 -25.88 14.66
CA LYS A 162 -54.38 -26.36 15.02
C LYS A 162 -53.64 -25.42 15.97
N PHE A 163 -53.75 -24.11 15.76
CA PHE A 163 -53.01 -23.13 16.55
C PHE A 163 -53.51 -23.05 18.00
N ASN A 164 -54.83 -23.17 18.20
CA ASN A 164 -55.42 -23.11 19.53
C ASN A 164 -55.44 -24.48 20.22
N ASN A 165 -55.57 -25.60 19.50
CA ASN A 165 -55.49 -26.94 20.10
C ASN A 165 -54.09 -27.23 20.69
N ARG A 166 -53.02 -26.67 20.10
CA ARG A 166 -51.65 -26.75 20.67
C ARG A 166 -51.46 -25.96 21.97
N ARG A 167 -52.42 -25.10 22.34
CA ARG A 167 -52.39 -24.33 23.59
C ARG A 167 -53.24 -24.96 24.70
N GLU A 168 -54.11 -25.91 24.36
CA GLU A 168 -54.96 -26.64 25.31
C GLU A 168 -54.34 -27.98 25.77
N ASN A 169 -53.35 -28.51 25.03
CA ASN A 169 -52.51 -29.65 25.40
C ASN A 169 -51.16 -29.20 25.95
#